data_AF-A0A0G3H3U3-F1
#
_entry.id   AF-A0A0G3H3U3-F1
#
_cell.length_a   1.000
_cell.length_b   1.000
_cell.length_c   1.000
_cell.angle_alpha   90.00
_cell.angle_beta   90.00
_cell.angle_gamma   90.00
#
_symmetry.space_group_name_H-M   'P 1'
#
loop_
_entity.id
_entity.type
_entity.pdbx_description
1 polymer ?
#
loop_
_entity_poly.entity_id
_entity_poly.type
_entity_poly.pdbx_seq_one_letter_code
_entity_poly.pdbx_strand_id
1 'polypeptide(L)'
;MFKLRRVAVIVGISVSVAVGLAACTEPSIVAETTSQRAEPAEPNATETGTDSLTPPELADVAVTNLVDEESKNEVRTALIAAGVPVESVDRFFAQVDLYNGTVAKNSLLPSGFRPYSADYALGAMSVLWDKRFPEFIGTNCRINTFLLAEDLVTINPQQSEPDSGLLFLDEDAIANAPAPLFSEEELAGFKQVFSQIETTRERDSNQHVANIQKFFRSKGISFVNPKVKIVSVFLHDTLDEKAKLFIGHVGVAVPHEEGILFVEKLAFDKPYQALKFRDYEQLNTYLRLLYDDGTELDYSQPVIFSNDEVLSIS
;
A
#
# COMPACT_ATOMS: atom_id res chain seq x y z
N MET A 1 25.29 27.30 -13.57
CA MET A 1 25.52 26.93 -12.16
C MET A 1 24.28 27.27 -11.35
N PHE A 2 23.30 26.36 -11.30
CA PHE A 2 22.09 26.53 -10.49
C PHE A 2 22.24 25.68 -9.22
N LYS A 3 22.16 26.32 -8.06
CA LYS A 3 22.21 25.67 -6.74
C LYS A 3 20.85 25.04 -6.45
N LEU A 4 20.79 23.71 -6.45
CA LEU A 4 19.64 22.93 -6.01
C LEU A 4 19.54 23.01 -4.47
N ARG A 5 18.49 23.64 -3.95
CA ARG A 5 18.16 23.61 -2.51
C ARG A 5 17.48 22.28 -2.21
N ARG A 6 18.15 21.43 -1.44
CA ARG A 6 17.56 20.21 -0.86
C ARG A 6 16.50 20.63 0.15
N VAL A 7 15.24 20.31 -0.12
CA VAL A 7 14.17 20.33 0.89
C VAL A 7 14.14 18.94 1.50
N ALA A 8 14.48 18.86 2.78
CA ALA A 8 14.35 17.63 3.56
C ALA A 8 12.89 17.50 3.99
N VAL A 9 12.20 16.48 3.48
CA VAL A 9 10.90 16.06 3.98
C VAL A 9 11.17 15.16 5.19
N ILE A 10 10.82 15.66 6.39
CA ILE A 10 10.93 14.90 7.63
C ILE A 10 9.65 14.07 7.75
N VAL A 11 9.79 12.75 7.60
CA VAL A 11 8.75 11.78 7.96
C VAL A 11 8.66 11.76 9.48
N GLY A 12 7.50 12.16 10.02
CA GLY A 12 7.24 12.22 11.45
C GLY A 12 7.17 10.83 12.06
N ILE A 13 8.21 10.43 12.80
CA ILE A 13 8.18 9.28 13.70
C ILE A 13 7.59 9.75 15.02
N SER A 14 6.39 9.28 15.36
CA SER A 14 5.78 9.50 16.67
C SER A 14 6.50 8.66 17.72
N VAL A 15 7.31 9.30 18.58
CA VAL A 15 7.96 8.68 19.73
C VAL A 15 7.25 9.16 20.99
N SER A 16 6.46 8.29 21.60
CA SER A 16 5.84 8.52 22.91
C SER A 16 6.90 8.33 24.02
N VAL A 17 7.43 9.44 24.53
CA VAL A 17 8.33 9.44 25.70
C VAL A 17 7.51 9.52 26.98
N ALA A 18 7.50 8.43 27.76
CA ALA A 18 7.00 8.46 29.14
C ALA A 18 8.09 9.00 30.08
N VAL A 19 7.79 10.13 30.73
CA VAL A 19 8.61 10.76 31.76
C VAL A 19 8.35 10.08 33.10
N GLY A 20 9.38 9.48 33.69
CA GLY A 20 9.42 9.07 35.09
C GLY A 20 10.64 9.65 35.78
N LEU A 21 10.44 10.60 36.68
CA LEU A 21 11.45 11.28 37.50
C LEU A 21 11.46 10.71 38.93
N ALA A 22 12.64 10.85 39.55
CA ALA A 22 13.00 10.72 40.97
C ALA A 22 13.32 9.31 41.49
N ALA A 23 14.35 9.07 42.31
CA ALA A 23 15.52 9.84 42.73
C ALA A 23 16.43 8.87 43.56
N CYS A 24 17.71 9.21 43.59
CA CYS A 24 18.87 8.69 44.33
C CYS A 24 18.64 8.16 45.77
N THR A 25 19.38 7.12 46.19
CA THR A 25 20.59 7.17 47.07
C THR A 25 20.91 5.80 47.71
N GLU A 26 22.16 5.34 47.57
CA GLU A 26 22.87 4.42 48.48
C GLU A 26 23.40 5.19 49.73
N PRO A 27 23.95 4.61 50.84
CA PRO A 27 24.72 3.34 50.92
C PRO A 27 24.72 2.54 52.27
N SER A 28 25.44 1.39 52.23
CA SER A 28 26.35 0.82 53.27
C SER A 28 25.87 -0.04 54.48
N ILE A 29 26.47 -1.25 54.54
CA ILE A 29 27.15 -1.93 55.69
C ILE A 29 26.42 -3.03 56.52
N VAL A 30 26.92 -4.28 56.30
CA VAL A 30 27.37 -5.35 57.25
C VAL A 30 26.39 -6.30 58.00
N ALA A 31 26.51 -7.58 57.60
CA ALA A 31 26.58 -8.89 58.33
C ALA A 31 25.45 -9.46 59.22
N GLU A 32 25.08 -10.72 58.87
CA GLU A 32 24.88 -11.93 59.69
C GLU A 32 23.82 -11.91 60.84
N THR A 33 22.91 -12.88 61.08
CA THR A 33 22.74 -14.29 60.67
C THR A 33 21.34 -14.78 61.15
N THR A 34 20.66 -15.56 60.28
CA THR A 34 19.60 -16.60 60.46
C THR A 34 18.28 -16.35 61.21
N SER A 35 17.14 -16.46 60.49
CA SER A 35 16.04 -17.40 60.83
C SER A 35 14.97 -17.51 59.71
N GLN A 36 14.80 -18.73 59.20
CA GLN A 36 13.60 -19.37 58.63
C GLN A 36 12.63 -18.58 57.71
N ARG A 37 12.59 -18.94 56.42
CA ARG A 37 11.31 -19.19 55.69
C ARG A 37 11.52 -19.95 54.37
N ALA A 38 10.50 -20.74 54.05
CA ALA A 38 10.37 -21.71 52.95
C ALA A 38 10.71 -21.21 51.53
N GLU A 39 11.18 -22.16 50.70
CA GLU A 39 11.27 -22.07 49.24
C GLU A 39 9.92 -21.72 48.60
N PRO A 40 9.87 -20.82 47.61
CA PRO A 40 8.83 -20.80 46.62
C PRO A 40 9.27 -21.57 45.37
N ALA A 41 8.44 -22.55 45.01
CA ALA A 41 8.49 -23.31 43.78
C ALA A 41 8.47 -22.42 42.52
N GLU A 42 9.15 -22.88 41.48
CA GLU A 42 9.06 -22.34 40.11
C GLU A 42 7.61 -22.30 39.62
N PRO A 43 7.14 -21.19 39.03
CA PRO A 43 6.00 -21.24 38.15
C PRO A 43 6.47 -21.60 36.74
N ASN A 44 6.01 -22.80 36.33
CA ASN A 44 5.96 -23.33 34.97
C ASN A 44 5.88 -22.25 33.88
N ALA A 45 6.69 -22.48 32.84
CA ALA A 45 6.53 -21.90 31.52
C ALA A 45 5.05 -21.90 31.12
N THR A 46 4.46 -20.71 31.13
CA THR A 46 3.15 -20.48 30.53
C THR A 46 3.42 -20.01 29.12
N GLU A 47 2.89 -20.77 28.17
CA GLU A 47 2.90 -20.51 26.73
C GLU A 47 2.67 -19.02 26.46
N THR A 48 3.68 -18.36 25.89
CA THR A 48 3.50 -17.07 25.24
C THR A 48 2.66 -17.32 23.98
N GLY A 49 1.34 -17.22 24.13
CA GLY A 49 0.45 -16.99 23.01
C GLY A 49 0.92 -15.75 22.27
N THR A 50 1.32 -15.92 21.02
CA THR A 50 1.48 -14.82 20.08
C THR A 50 0.08 -14.26 19.83
N ASP A 51 -0.30 -13.22 20.57
CA ASP A 51 -1.46 -12.40 20.22
C ASP A 51 -1.22 -11.89 18.79
N SER A 52 -2.03 -12.36 17.84
CA SER A 52 -2.03 -11.84 16.47
C SER A 52 -2.28 -10.34 16.53
N LEU A 53 -1.32 -9.55 16.03
CA LEU A 53 -1.45 -8.10 15.81
C LEU A 53 -2.49 -7.74 14.73
N THR A 54 -3.20 -8.73 14.19
CA THR A 54 -4.18 -8.58 13.13
C THR A 54 -5.54 -8.27 13.75
N PRO A 55 -6.18 -7.13 13.40
CA PRO A 55 -7.52 -6.80 13.87
C PRO A 55 -8.50 -7.95 13.62
N PRO A 56 -9.47 -8.21 14.52
CA PRO A 56 -10.42 -9.32 14.37
C PRO A 56 -11.15 -9.33 13.02
N GLU A 57 -11.40 -8.16 12.44
CA GLU A 57 -12.04 -7.96 11.15
C GLU A 57 -11.23 -8.52 9.97
N LEU A 58 -9.92 -8.69 10.16
CA LEU A 58 -8.96 -9.20 9.17
C LEU A 58 -8.47 -10.63 9.49
N ALA A 59 -9.05 -11.30 10.50
CA ALA A 59 -8.58 -12.61 10.97
C ALA A 59 -8.60 -13.70 9.90
N ASP A 60 -9.57 -13.65 8.98
CA ASP A 60 -9.73 -14.62 7.89
C ASP A 60 -9.06 -14.17 6.57
N VAL A 61 -8.38 -13.02 6.57
CA VAL A 61 -7.66 -12.54 5.38
C VAL A 61 -6.40 -13.36 5.20
N ALA A 62 -6.22 -13.87 4.00
CA ALA A 62 -5.01 -14.60 3.62
C ALA A 62 -4.19 -13.78 2.63
N VAL A 63 -2.86 -13.77 2.77
CA VAL A 63 -1.93 -13.01 1.95
C VAL A 63 -0.77 -13.89 1.48
N THR A 64 -0.24 -13.60 0.30
CA THR A 64 1.00 -14.18 -0.21
C THR A 64 1.91 -13.08 -0.78
N ASN A 65 3.22 -13.30 -0.71
CA ASN A 65 4.19 -12.48 -1.45
C ASN A 65 4.58 -13.06 -2.82
N LEU A 66 3.85 -14.08 -3.31
CA LEU A 66 4.06 -14.64 -4.66
C LEU A 66 5.49 -15.18 -4.85
N VAL A 67 6.03 -15.84 -3.81
CA VAL A 67 7.40 -16.35 -3.79
C VAL A 67 7.52 -17.70 -4.52
N ASP A 68 6.46 -18.49 -4.48
CA ASP A 68 6.39 -19.84 -5.05
C ASP A 68 5.47 -19.90 -6.27
N GLU A 69 5.66 -20.91 -7.11
CA GLU A 69 4.91 -21.06 -8.36
C GLU A 69 3.44 -21.44 -8.14
N GLU A 70 3.08 -22.04 -7.00
CA GLU A 70 1.69 -22.39 -6.71
C GLU A 70 0.86 -21.12 -6.50
N SER A 71 1.31 -20.22 -5.61
CA SER A 71 0.65 -18.93 -5.38
C SER A 71 0.64 -18.03 -6.62
N LYS A 72 1.75 -18.00 -7.39
CA LYS A 72 1.77 -17.27 -8.67
C LYS A 72 0.74 -17.82 -9.65
N ASN A 73 0.67 -19.13 -9.83
CA ASN A 73 -0.26 -19.76 -10.78
C ASN A 73 -1.72 -19.52 -10.39
N GLU A 74 -2.04 -19.59 -9.10
CA GLU A 74 -3.38 -19.28 -8.60
C GLU A 74 -3.79 -17.84 -8.96
N VAL A 75 -2.95 -16.86 -8.63
CA VAL A 75 -3.21 -15.44 -8.89
C VAL A 75 -3.25 -15.13 -10.39
N ARG A 76 -2.31 -15.68 -11.17
CA ARG A 76 -2.33 -15.59 -12.65
C ARG A 76 -3.64 -16.10 -13.23
N THR A 77 -4.09 -17.28 -12.78
CA THR A 77 -5.32 -17.90 -13.27
C THR A 77 -6.53 -17.04 -12.95
N ALA A 78 -6.64 -16.51 -11.74
CA ALA A 78 -7.74 -15.63 -11.34
C ALA A 78 -7.79 -14.34 -12.16
N LEU A 79 -6.65 -13.65 -12.36
CA LEU A 79 -6.58 -12.43 -13.16
C LEU A 79 -6.99 -12.69 -14.62
N ILE A 80 -6.46 -13.74 -15.26
CA ILE A 80 -6.79 -14.10 -16.64
C ILE A 80 -8.27 -14.49 -16.76
N ALA A 81 -8.80 -15.28 -15.81
CA ALA A 81 -10.20 -15.69 -15.80
C ALA A 81 -11.17 -14.51 -15.63
N ALA A 82 -10.76 -13.45 -14.93
CA ALA A 82 -11.51 -12.20 -14.81
C ALA A 82 -11.46 -11.33 -16.08
N GLY A 83 -10.56 -11.65 -17.01
CA GLY A 83 -10.39 -10.93 -18.27
C GLY A 83 -9.30 -9.86 -18.25
N VAL A 84 -8.31 -9.98 -17.36
CA VAL A 84 -7.07 -9.21 -17.46
C VAL A 84 -6.23 -9.77 -18.63
N PRO A 85 -5.69 -8.93 -19.53
CA PRO A 85 -4.87 -9.40 -20.64
C PRO A 85 -3.65 -10.20 -20.15
N VAL A 86 -3.32 -11.27 -20.86
CA VAL A 86 -2.19 -12.15 -20.50
C VAL A 86 -0.87 -11.38 -20.46
N GLU A 87 -0.66 -10.47 -21.41
CA GLU A 87 0.53 -9.62 -21.47
C GLU A 87 0.65 -8.69 -20.25
N SER A 88 -0.46 -8.07 -19.82
CA SER A 88 -0.52 -7.26 -18.59
C SER A 88 -0.18 -8.08 -17.35
N VAL A 89 -0.72 -9.30 -17.25
CA VAL A 89 -0.38 -10.25 -16.17
C VAL A 89 1.11 -10.61 -16.22
N ASP A 90 1.67 -10.90 -17.39
CA ASP A 90 3.10 -11.22 -17.55
C ASP A 90 4.01 -10.08 -17.13
N ARG A 91 3.67 -8.84 -17.51
CA ARG A 91 4.40 -7.63 -17.12
C ARG A 91 4.39 -7.43 -15.61
N PHE A 92 3.24 -7.62 -14.95
CA PHE A 92 3.13 -7.56 -13.50
C PHE A 92 4.02 -8.61 -12.81
N PHE A 93 3.94 -9.88 -13.24
CA PHE A 93 4.73 -10.95 -12.63
C PHE A 93 6.24 -10.81 -12.90
N ALA A 94 6.65 -10.17 -13.99
CA ALA A 94 8.05 -9.81 -14.19
C ALA A 94 8.55 -8.84 -13.10
N GLN A 95 7.71 -7.92 -12.62
CA GLN A 95 8.06 -7.03 -11.50
C GLN A 95 8.08 -7.77 -10.15
N VAL A 96 7.15 -8.71 -9.95
CA VAL A 96 7.14 -9.60 -8.77
C VAL A 96 8.45 -10.40 -8.72
N ASP A 97 8.85 -11.01 -9.83
CA ASP A 97 10.07 -11.82 -9.90
C ASP A 97 11.34 -10.98 -9.72
N LEU A 98 11.36 -9.76 -10.26
CA LEU A 98 12.45 -8.81 -10.07
C LEU A 98 12.64 -8.47 -8.58
N TYR A 99 11.54 -8.17 -7.89
CA TYR A 99 11.55 -7.83 -6.47
C TYR A 99 11.93 -9.03 -5.59
N ASN A 100 11.22 -10.15 -5.74
CA ASN A 100 11.44 -11.36 -4.95
C ASN A 100 12.81 -12.00 -5.22
N GLY A 101 13.37 -11.79 -6.41
CA GLY A 101 14.73 -12.21 -6.76
C GLY A 101 15.84 -11.27 -6.28
N THR A 102 15.50 -10.12 -5.69
CA THR A 102 16.46 -9.11 -5.20
C THR A 102 16.51 -9.04 -3.68
N VAL A 103 15.36 -9.08 -3.01
CA VAL A 103 15.31 -9.03 -1.55
C VAL A 103 15.63 -10.39 -0.93
N ALA A 104 15.95 -10.41 0.37
CA ALA A 104 16.23 -11.67 1.06
C ALA A 104 14.94 -12.49 1.19
N LYS A 105 14.97 -13.76 0.79
CA LYS A 105 13.79 -14.64 0.80
C LYS A 105 13.17 -14.80 2.19
N ASN A 106 13.96 -14.77 3.25
CA ASN A 106 13.48 -14.85 4.63
C ASN A 106 12.85 -13.54 5.15
N SER A 107 12.92 -12.46 4.36
CA SER A 107 12.18 -11.23 4.64
C SER A 107 10.76 -11.25 4.06
N LEU A 108 10.46 -12.20 3.16
CA LEU A 108 9.14 -12.40 2.57
C LEU A 108 8.39 -13.51 3.31
N LEU A 109 7.07 -13.51 3.15
CA LEU A 109 6.23 -14.62 3.56
C LEU A 109 6.67 -15.91 2.83
N PRO A 110 6.64 -17.06 3.53
CA PRO A 110 6.93 -18.35 2.93
C PRO A 110 5.85 -18.74 1.91
N SER A 111 6.04 -19.88 1.25
CA SER A 111 5.16 -20.32 0.15
C SER A 111 3.67 -20.35 0.50
N GLY A 112 2.83 -20.17 -0.53
CA GLY A 112 1.38 -20.19 -0.47
C GLY A 112 0.79 -18.92 0.15
N PHE A 113 -0.51 -19.01 0.46
CA PHE A 113 -1.23 -18.01 1.23
C PHE A 113 -1.07 -18.27 2.74
N ARG A 114 -0.91 -17.21 3.52
CA ARG A 114 -0.76 -17.21 4.99
C ARG A 114 -1.75 -16.24 5.62
N PRO A 115 -2.10 -16.40 6.90
CA PRO A 115 -2.87 -15.37 7.61
C PRO A 115 -2.23 -14.00 7.46
N TYR A 116 -3.05 -12.97 7.25
CA TYR A 116 -2.58 -11.60 7.05
C TYR A 116 -1.77 -11.09 8.23
N SER A 117 -0.57 -10.58 7.92
CA SER A 117 0.26 -9.82 8.84
C SER A 117 0.87 -8.63 8.13
N ALA A 118 1.02 -7.51 8.85
CA ALA A 118 1.50 -6.25 8.31
C ALA A 118 3.02 -6.01 8.54
N ASP A 119 3.71 -6.95 9.18
CA ASP A 119 5.08 -6.75 9.65
C ASP A 119 6.13 -7.31 8.68
N TYR A 120 6.94 -6.43 8.11
CA TYR A 120 8.05 -6.76 7.23
C TYR A 120 9.30 -6.00 7.68
N ALA A 121 10.45 -6.66 7.65
CA ALA A 121 11.75 -6.06 7.93
C ALA A 121 12.24 -5.18 6.75
N LEU A 122 11.55 -4.08 6.46
CA LEU A 122 11.77 -3.24 5.26
C LEU A 122 13.21 -2.75 5.13
N GLY A 123 13.85 -2.35 6.24
CA GLY A 123 15.24 -1.87 6.21
C GLY A 123 16.23 -2.88 5.62
N ALA A 124 16.06 -4.18 5.88
CA ALA A 124 16.91 -5.21 5.31
C ALA A 124 16.64 -5.43 3.80
N MET A 125 15.38 -5.31 3.39
CA MET A 125 14.97 -5.40 1.98
C MET A 125 15.54 -4.23 1.17
N SER A 126 15.39 -3.00 1.65
CA SER A 126 15.85 -1.79 0.97
C SER A 126 17.36 -1.80 0.74
N VAL A 127 18.15 -2.26 1.73
CA VAL A 127 19.61 -2.38 1.56
C VAL A 127 20.00 -3.29 0.39
N LEU A 128 19.30 -4.41 0.20
CA LEU A 128 19.57 -5.33 -0.91
C LEU A 128 19.07 -4.77 -2.23
N TRP A 129 17.93 -4.09 -2.21
CA TRP A 129 17.37 -3.41 -3.37
C TRP A 129 18.32 -2.32 -3.87
N ASP A 130 18.69 -1.37 -3.02
CA ASP A 130 19.57 -0.23 -3.35
C ASP A 130 20.95 -0.69 -3.82
N LYS A 131 21.46 -1.80 -3.27
CA LYS A 131 22.72 -2.41 -3.70
C LYS A 131 22.66 -2.90 -5.14
N ARG A 132 21.52 -3.44 -5.59
CA ARG A 132 21.33 -3.93 -6.96
C ARG A 132 20.91 -2.82 -7.91
N PHE A 133 20.09 -1.88 -7.44
CA PHE A 133 19.43 -0.85 -8.20
C PHE A 133 19.61 0.53 -7.55
N PRO A 134 20.79 1.15 -7.68
CA PRO A 134 21.08 2.43 -7.01
C PRO A 134 20.27 3.61 -7.53
N GLU A 135 19.74 3.53 -8.75
CA GLU A 135 18.98 4.60 -9.42
C GLU A 135 17.50 4.24 -9.61
N PHE A 136 17.08 3.02 -9.26
CA PHE A 136 15.70 2.57 -9.46
C PHE A 136 15.09 2.19 -8.13
N ILE A 137 14.17 3.02 -7.65
CA ILE A 137 13.49 2.85 -6.36
C ILE A 137 12.48 1.68 -6.34
N GLY A 138 12.29 0.99 -7.47
CA GLY A 138 11.23 0.01 -7.66
C GLY A 138 9.94 0.65 -8.14
N THR A 139 8.86 -0.12 -8.09
CA THR A 139 7.52 0.33 -8.51
C THR A 139 6.54 0.30 -7.33
N ASN A 140 5.49 1.10 -7.41
CA ASN A 140 4.47 1.24 -6.37
C ASN A 140 3.08 0.77 -6.85
N CYS A 141 2.05 1.09 -6.07
CA CYS A 141 0.65 0.75 -6.31
C CYS A 141 0.14 1.27 -7.66
N ARG A 142 0.41 2.55 -7.99
CA ARG A 142 -0.04 3.19 -9.22
C ARG A 142 0.56 2.51 -10.46
N ILE A 143 1.89 2.34 -10.47
CA ILE A 143 2.58 1.72 -11.60
C ILE A 143 2.09 0.28 -11.83
N ASN A 144 1.98 -0.52 -10.77
CA ASN A 144 1.58 -1.92 -10.90
C ASN A 144 0.11 -2.12 -11.26
N THR A 145 -0.78 -1.27 -10.73
CA THR A 145 -2.19 -1.29 -11.13
C THR A 145 -2.31 -0.92 -12.61
N PHE A 146 -1.58 0.09 -13.07
CA PHE A 146 -1.62 0.49 -14.47
C PHE A 146 -1.06 -0.61 -15.39
N LEU A 147 0.06 -1.26 -15.01
CA LEU A 147 0.58 -2.43 -15.74
C LEU A 147 -0.46 -3.54 -15.90
N LEU A 148 -1.29 -3.77 -14.88
CA LEU A 148 -2.34 -4.80 -14.92
C LEU A 148 -3.58 -4.38 -15.72
N ALA A 149 -3.95 -3.09 -15.70
CA ALA A 149 -5.30 -2.68 -16.08
C ALA A 149 -5.38 -1.55 -17.11
N GLU A 150 -4.26 -1.12 -17.69
CA GLU A 150 -4.23 -0.05 -18.71
C GLU A 150 -5.20 -0.32 -19.87
N ASP A 151 -5.13 -1.49 -20.51
CA ASP A 151 -6.07 -1.95 -21.56
C ASP A 151 -7.55 -1.99 -21.13
N LEU A 152 -7.81 -1.92 -19.82
CA LEU A 152 -9.15 -1.96 -19.23
C LEU A 152 -9.66 -0.56 -18.85
N VAL A 153 -8.86 0.48 -19.07
CA VAL A 153 -9.18 1.89 -18.80
C VAL A 153 -9.11 2.68 -20.10
N THR A 154 -10.26 3.21 -20.54
CA THR A 154 -10.26 4.16 -21.65
C THR A 154 -9.95 5.55 -21.15
N ILE A 155 -9.24 6.35 -21.94
CA ILE A 155 -8.95 7.76 -21.65
C ILE A 155 -9.25 8.57 -22.91
N ASN A 156 -9.75 9.80 -22.76
CA ASN A 156 -9.89 10.69 -23.91
C ASN A 156 -8.52 11.33 -24.26
N PRO A 157 -7.95 11.04 -25.45
CA PRO A 157 -6.61 11.53 -25.81
C PRO A 157 -6.53 13.04 -26.06
N GLN A 158 -7.67 13.75 -26.13
CA GLN A 158 -7.73 15.19 -26.48
C GLN A 158 -7.84 16.14 -25.27
N GLN A 159 -7.55 15.66 -24.05
CA GLN A 159 -7.74 16.45 -22.84
C GLN A 159 -6.51 17.25 -22.42
N SER A 160 -6.73 18.23 -21.54
CA SER A 160 -5.68 19.09 -20.99
C SER A 160 -4.53 18.30 -20.36
N GLU A 161 -3.35 18.91 -20.32
CA GLU A 161 -2.16 18.36 -19.67
C GLU A 161 -2.50 17.78 -18.28
N PRO A 162 -1.94 16.60 -17.94
CA PRO A 162 -2.12 15.99 -16.63
C PRO A 162 -1.50 16.87 -15.55
N ASP A 163 -2.13 16.90 -14.38
CA ASP A 163 -1.52 17.54 -13.21
C ASP A 163 -0.71 16.48 -12.44
N SER A 164 0.56 16.34 -12.83
CA SER A 164 1.47 15.30 -12.35
C SER A 164 2.30 15.68 -11.12
N GLY A 165 1.91 16.75 -10.39
CA GLY A 165 2.70 17.28 -9.27
C GLY A 165 3.06 16.26 -8.17
N LEU A 166 2.25 15.21 -8.00
CA LEU A 166 2.45 14.12 -7.02
C LEU A 166 2.96 12.80 -7.64
N LEU A 167 3.37 12.83 -8.91
CA LEU A 167 3.88 11.66 -9.65
C LEU A 167 5.41 11.66 -9.80
N PHE A 168 6.14 12.58 -9.19
CA PHE A 168 7.58 12.73 -9.42
C PHE A 168 8.39 11.47 -9.09
N LEU A 169 8.04 10.72 -8.03
CA LEU A 169 8.69 9.44 -7.72
C LEU A 169 8.31 8.34 -8.71
N ASP A 170 7.06 8.34 -9.20
CA ASP A 170 6.61 7.39 -10.20
C ASP A 170 7.32 7.62 -11.53
N GLU A 171 7.42 8.89 -11.95
CA GLU A 171 8.13 9.28 -13.17
C GLU A 171 9.63 8.93 -13.08
N ASP A 172 10.27 9.17 -11.93
CA ASP A 172 11.66 8.79 -11.69
C ASP A 172 11.83 7.25 -11.72
N ALA A 173 10.93 6.51 -11.07
CA ALA A 173 10.93 5.05 -11.11
C ALA A 173 10.77 4.51 -12.54
N ILE A 174 9.84 5.07 -13.31
CA ILE A 174 9.57 4.66 -14.71
C ILE A 174 10.79 4.97 -15.59
N ALA A 175 11.43 6.14 -15.40
CA ALA A 175 12.58 6.56 -16.19
C ALA A 175 13.84 5.71 -15.92
N ASN A 176 14.03 5.26 -14.68
CA ASN A 176 15.23 4.52 -14.25
C ASN A 176 15.02 2.99 -14.20
N ALA A 177 13.85 2.49 -14.58
CA ALA A 177 13.58 1.05 -14.55
C ALA A 177 14.58 0.24 -15.40
N PRO A 178 15.01 -0.94 -14.94
CA PRO A 178 16.01 -1.76 -15.65
C PRO A 178 15.50 -2.33 -16.98
N ALA A 179 14.19 -2.31 -17.19
CA ALA A 179 13.52 -2.58 -18.46
C ALA A 179 12.36 -1.58 -18.63
N PRO A 180 12.01 -1.19 -19.87
CA PRO A 180 10.91 -0.26 -20.10
C PRO A 180 9.60 -0.76 -19.47
N LEU A 181 9.01 0.06 -18.60
CA LEU A 181 7.72 -0.25 -17.98
C LEU A 181 6.55 0.15 -18.87
N PHE A 182 6.66 1.31 -19.53
CA PHE A 182 5.61 1.91 -20.35
C PHE A 182 6.20 2.42 -21.67
N SER A 183 5.40 2.32 -22.74
CA SER A 183 5.54 3.13 -23.93
C SER A 183 5.25 4.61 -23.63
N GLU A 184 5.55 5.50 -24.59
CA GLU A 184 5.22 6.93 -24.46
C GLU A 184 3.71 7.16 -24.31
N GLU A 185 2.88 6.38 -25.03
CA GLU A 185 1.42 6.46 -24.96
C GLU A 185 0.90 5.98 -23.61
N GLU A 186 1.38 4.84 -23.11
CA GLU A 186 1.03 4.33 -21.78
C GLU A 186 1.47 5.29 -20.68
N LEU A 187 2.65 5.91 -20.79
CA LEU A 187 3.11 6.91 -19.82
C LEU A 187 2.19 8.15 -19.83
N ALA A 188 1.74 8.61 -21.00
CA ALA A 188 0.76 9.69 -21.08
C ALA A 188 -0.58 9.29 -20.45
N GLY A 189 -1.05 8.07 -20.69
CA GLY A 189 -2.25 7.51 -20.07
C GLY A 189 -2.14 7.42 -18.54
N PHE A 190 -1.02 6.90 -18.05
CA PHE A 190 -0.68 6.81 -16.63
C PHE A 190 -0.80 8.17 -15.95
N LYS A 191 -0.15 9.21 -16.52
CA LYS A 191 -0.20 10.56 -15.96
C LYS A 191 -1.62 11.13 -15.94
N GLN A 192 -2.44 10.82 -16.96
CA GLN A 192 -3.84 11.25 -16.99
C GLN A 192 -4.70 10.57 -15.93
N VAL A 193 -4.56 9.25 -15.73
CA VAL A 193 -5.34 8.51 -14.74
C VAL A 193 -5.00 8.94 -13.31
N PHE A 194 -3.71 9.12 -13.01
CA PHE A 194 -3.23 9.46 -11.66
C PHE A 194 -2.99 10.94 -11.42
N SER A 195 -3.54 11.82 -12.27
CA SER A 195 -3.48 13.27 -12.04
C SER A 195 -4.15 13.65 -10.72
N GLN A 196 -3.59 14.65 -10.03
CA GLN A 196 -4.26 15.25 -8.89
C GLN A 196 -5.49 16.07 -9.34
N ILE A 197 -6.46 16.19 -8.44
CA ILE A 197 -7.76 16.81 -8.71
C ILE A 197 -7.91 18.00 -7.76
N GLU A 198 -7.97 19.22 -8.30
CA GLU A 198 -8.26 20.40 -7.49
C GLU A 198 -9.63 20.25 -6.79
N THR A 199 -9.66 20.50 -5.48
CA THR A 199 -10.85 20.41 -4.63
C THR A 199 -10.88 21.58 -3.64
N THR A 200 -11.89 21.57 -2.78
CA THR A 200 -12.08 22.54 -1.70
C THR A 200 -11.46 22.01 -0.40
N ARG A 201 -11.12 22.90 0.55
CA ARG A 201 -10.49 22.51 1.84
C ARG A 201 -11.49 21.97 2.86
N GLU A 202 -12.78 22.16 2.61
CA GLU A 202 -13.87 21.67 3.44
C GLU A 202 -13.81 20.15 3.55
N ARG A 203 -14.11 19.64 4.75
CA ARG A 203 -14.11 18.21 5.04
C ARG A 203 -15.43 17.55 4.64
N ASP A 204 -15.74 17.60 3.34
CA ASP A 204 -16.98 17.10 2.75
C ASP A 204 -16.73 15.97 1.75
N SER A 205 -16.90 14.72 2.22
CA SER A 205 -16.75 13.50 1.42
C SER A 205 -17.65 13.51 0.18
N ASN A 206 -18.87 14.07 0.24
CA ASN A 206 -19.78 14.10 -0.91
C ASN A 206 -19.28 15.06 -1.98
N GLN A 207 -18.74 16.21 -1.57
CA GLN A 207 -18.11 17.15 -2.49
C GLN A 207 -16.86 16.54 -3.15
N HIS A 208 -16.07 15.77 -2.41
CA HIS A 208 -14.91 15.06 -2.96
C HIS A 208 -15.31 13.98 -3.97
N VAL A 209 -16.33 13.16 -3.66
CA VAL A 209 -16.92 12.20 -4.61
C VAL A 209 -17.36 12.91 -5.89
N ALA A 210 -18.08 14.02 -5.78
CA ALA A 210 -18.55 14.77 -6.94
C ALA A 210 -17.39 15.30 -7.80
N ASN A 211 -16.30 15.75 -7.17
CA ASN A 211 -15.09 16.21 -7.85
C ASN A 211 -14.37 15.07 -8.57
N ILE A 212 -14.23 13.90 -7.94
CA ILE A 212 -13.62 12.70 -8.55
C ILE A 212 -14.42 12.23 -9.77
N GLN A 213 -15.74 12.09 -9.63
CA GLN A 213 -16.60 11.68 -10.74
C GLN A 213 -16.60 12.71 -11.88
N LYS A 214 -16.54 14.00 -11.55
CA LYS A 214 -16.39 15.06 -12.56
C LYS A 214 -15.05 14.94 -13.30
N PHE A 215 -13.98 14.62 -12.58
CA PHE A 215 -12.67 14.38 -13.17
C PHE A 215 -12.68 13.17 -14.11
N PHE A 216 -13.24 12.03 -13.70
CA PHE A 216 -13.36 10.87 -14.59
C PHE A 216 -14.13 11.21 -15.87
N ARG A 217 -15.27 11.90 -15.75
CA ARG A 217 -16.04 12.35 -16.92
C ARG A 217 -15.27 13.33 -17.80
N SER A 218 -14.56 14.30 -17.22
CA SER A 218 -13.82 15.29 -18.01
C SER A 218 -12.63 14.68 -18.74
N LYS A 219 -11.95 13.70 -18.13
CA LYS A 219 -10.83 12.96 -18.73
C LYS A 219 -11.28 11.81 -19.64
N GLY A 220 -12.58 11.52 -19.71
CA GLY A 220 -13.11 10.38 -20.45
C GLY A 220 -12.60 9.04 -19.90
N ILE A 221 -12.31 9.00 -18.60
CA ILE A 221 -11.89 7.79 -17.90
C ILE A 221 -13.13 6.89 -17.73
N SER A 222 -13.06 5.68 -18.28
CA SER A 222 -14.09 4.66 -18.09
C SER A 222 -13.47 3.27 -18.01
N PHE A 223 -14.16 2.36 -17.33
CA PHE A 223 -13.66 1.02 -17.02
C PHE A 223 -14.47 -0.02 -17.79
N VAL A 224 -13.84 -0.73 -18.72
CA VAL A 224 -14.56 -1.52 -19.73
C VAL A 224 -14.87 -2.95 -19.30
N ASN A 225 -14.19 -3.46 -18.27
CA ASN A 225 -14.42 -4.81 -17.73
C ASN A 225 -15.00 -4.75 -16.31
N PRO A 226 -16.29 -5.07 -16.11
CA PRO A 226 -16.92 -4.96 -14.79
C PRO A 226 -16.45 -6.00 -13.77
N LYS A 227 -15.80 -7.10 -14.21
CA LYS A 227 -15.24 -8.13 -13.31
C LYS A 227 -13.91 -7.69 -12.69
N VAL A 228 -13.19 -6.79 -13.35
CA VAL A 228 -11.93 -6.26 -12.85
C VAL A 228 -12.22 -4.92 -12.19
N LYS A 229 -11.98 -4.84 -10.89
CA LYS A 229 -12.20 -3.62 -10.11
C LYS A 229 -10.86 -2.96 -9.80
N ILE A 230 -10.68 -1.76 -10.31
CA ILE A 230 -9.59 -0.88 -9.91
C ILE A 230 -10.04 -0.15 -8.65
N VAL A 231 -9.57 -0.61 -7.50
CA VAL A 231 -9.99 -0.09 -6.20
C VAL A 231 -9.02 1.01 -5.79
N SER A 232 -9.51 2.25 -5.72
CA SER A 232 -8.70 3.45 -5.50
C SER A 232 -9.07 4.13 -4.19
N VAL A 233 -8.06 4.46 -3.38
CA VAL A 233 -8.18 5.25 -2.15
C VAL A 233 -7.75 6.68 -2.46
N PHE A 234 -8.70 7.60 -2.48
CA PHE A 234 -8.46 9.03 -2.67
C PHE A 234 -8.20 9.71 -1.32
N LEU A 235 -7.08 10.43 -1.23
CA LEU A 235 -6.67 11.21 -0.07
C LEU A 235 -6.88 12.70 -0.34
N HIS A 236 -7.21 13.45 0.71
CA HIS A 236 -7.40 14.89 0.68
C HIS A 236 -6.12 15.59 1.17
N ASP A 237 -5.42 16.26 0.26
CA ASP A 237 -4.25 17.08 0.58
C ASP A 237 -4.66 18.54 0.75
N THR A 238 -4.34 19.11 1.92
CA THR A 238 -4.60 20.51 2.29
C THR A 238 -3.32 21.30 2.54
N LEU A 239 -2.15 20.80 2.12
CA LEU A 239 -0.86 21.44 2.37
C LEU A 239 -0.64 22.69 1.50
N ASP A 240 -1.16 22.68 0.27
CA ASP A 240 -1.10 23.82 -0.65
C ASP A 240 -2.26 24.82 -0.44
N GLU A 241 -2.14 26.00 -1.05
CA GLU A 241 -3.20 27.04 -1.03
C GLU A 241 -4.54 26.49 -1.55
N LYS A 242 -4.48 25.69 -2.62
CA LYS A 242 -5.60 24.93 -3.14
C LYS A 242 -5.50 23.48 -2.70
N ALA A 243 -6.55 22.97 -2.07
CA ALA A 243 -6.64 21.57 -1.71
C ALA A 243 -6.74 20.68 -2.94
N LYS A 244 -6.27 19.45 -2.81
CA LYS A 244 -6.21 18.47 -3.89
C LYS A 244 -6.69 17.11 -3.41
N LEU A 245 -7.27 16.35 -4.32
CA LEU A 245 -7.49 14.92 -4.15
C LEU A 245 -6.47 14.19 -5.01
N PHE A 246 -5.92 13.11 -4.50
CA PHE A 246 -5.03 12.24 -5.26
C PHE A 246 -5.21 10.80 -4.82
N ILE A 247 -4.85 9.86 -5.69
CA ILE A 247 -4.84 8.44 -5.35
C ILE A 247 -3.64 8.17 -4.45
N GLY A 248 -3.89 7.97 -3.17
CA GLY A 248 -2.88 7.56 -2.19
C GLY A 248 -2.57 6.07 -2.24
N HIS A 249 -3.55 5.26 -2.65
CA HIS A 249 -3.36 3.83 -2.92
C HIS A 249 -4.32 3.32 -3.98
N VAL A 250 -3.89 2.29 -4.68
CA VAL A 250 -4.70 1.61 -5.70
C VAL A 250 -4.26 0.15 -5.87
N GLY A 251 -5.21 -0.72 -6.16
CA GLY A 251 -4.95 -2.11 -6.53
C GLY A 251 -6.04 -2.68 -7.43
N VAL A 252 -5.86 -3.93 -7.82
CA VAL A 252 -6.80 -4.65 -8.70
C VAL A 252 -7.48 -5.77 -7.93
N ALA A 253 -8.81 -5.72 -7.84
CA ALA A 253 -9.64 -6.80 -7.29
C ALA A 253 -10.35 -7.57 -8.40
N VAL A 254 -10.39 -8.90 -8.27
CA VAL A 254 -11.11 -9.81 -9.16
C VAL A 254 -11.90 -10.85 -8.36
N PRO A 255 -13.00 -11.40 -8.89
CA PRO A 255 -13.68 -12.55 -8.30
C PRO A 255 -12.73 -13.74 -8.17
N HIS A 256 -12.73 -14.39 -7.01
CA HIS A 256 -11.92 -15.60 -6.77
C HIS A 256 -12.64 -16.50 -5.78
N GLU A 257 -12.92 -17.74 -6.18
CA GLU A 257 -13.74 -18.68 -5.41
C GLU A 257 -15.08 -18.03 -5.00
N GLU A 258 -15.42 -18.05 -3.71
CA GLU A 258 -16.62 -17.42 -3.14
C GLU A 258 -16.39 -15.96 -2.69
N GLY A 259 -15.18 -15.41 -2.91
CA GLY A 259 -14.79 -14.09 -2.45
C GLY A 259 -14.07 -13.27 -3.51
N ILE A 260 -13.10 -12.48 -3.07
CA ILE A 260 -12.30 -11.62 -3.94
C ILE A 260 -10.80 -11.80 -3.70
N LEU A 261 -10.04 -11.73 -4.78
CA LEU A 261 -8.60 -11.65 -4.78
C LEU A 261 -8.19 -10.21 -5.10
N PHE A 262 -7.43 -9.58 -4.21
CA PHE A 262 -6.91 -8.22 -4.38
C PHE A 262 -5.39 -8.25 -4.55
N VAL A 263 -4.90 -7.69 -5.64
CA VAL A 263 -3.47 -7.62 -5.96
C VAL A 263 -2.99 -6.18 -5.78
N GLU A 264 -1.91 -6.02 -5.02
CA GLU A 264 -1.39 -4.70 -4.66
C GLU A 264 0.13 -4.66 -4.48
N LYS A 265 0.63 -3.41 -4.44
CA LYS A 265 2.00 -3.04 -4.09
C LYS A 265 1.97 -1.76 -3.27
N LEU A 266 1.82 -1.88 -1.95
CA LEU A 266 1.53 -0.74 -1.05
C LEU A 266 2.48 0.46 -1.19
N ALA A 267 3.77 0.21 -1.39
CA ALA A 267 4.79 1.25 -1.54
C ALA A 267 5.95 0.71 -2.37
N PHE A 268 6.93 1.55 -2.72
CA PHE A 268 8.12 1.17 -3.50
C PHE A 268 8.95 0.04 -2.85
N ASP A 269 9.13 0.13 -1.53
CA ASP A 269 9.97 -0.75 -0.73
C ASP A 269 9.23 -1.96 -0.14
N LYS A 270 7.89 -1.91 -0.05
CA LYS A 270 7.06 -3.01 0.48
C LYS A 270 6.93 -4.18 -0.50
N PRO A 271 6.77 -5.43 -0.06
CA PRO A 271 6.56 -6.57 -0.95
C PRO A 271 5.32 -6.45 -1.84
N TYR A 272 5.35 -7.18 -2.95
CA TYR A 272 4.13 -7.50 -3.70
C TYR A 272 3.21 -8.37 -2.87
N GLN A 273 1.91 -8.13 -2.99
CA GLN A 273 0.91 -8.87 -2.23
C GLN A 273 -0.26 -9.27 -3.12
N ALA A 274 -0.75 -10.48 -2.89
CA ALA A 274 -2.10 -10.85 -3.26
C ALA A 274 -2.84 -11.28 -1.99
N LEU A 275 -4.02 -10.72 -1.77
CA LEU A 275 -4.84 -10.93 -0.58
C LEU A 275 -6.20 -11.52 -0.97
N LYS A 276 -6.67 -12.48 -0.19
CA LYS A 276 -8.02 -13.06 -0.31
C LYS A 276 -8.91 -12.44 0.76
N PHE A 277 -10.03 -11.89 0.33
CA PHE A 277 -11.07 -11.35 1.20
C PHE A 277 -12.39 -12.08 0.95
N ARG A 278 -13.24 -12.16 1.98
CA ARG A 278 -14.60 -12.72 1.83
C ARG A 278 -15.45 -11.92 0.85
N ASP A 279 -15.30 -10.60 0.84
CA ASP A 279 -16.11 -9.66 0.05
C ASP A 279 -15.44 -8.28 0.01
N TYR A 280 -16.08 -7.34 -0.72
CA TYR A 280 -15.63 -5.96 -0.82
C TYR A 280 -15.79 -5.15 0.48
N GLU A 281 -16.63 -5.59 1.43
CA GLU A 281 -16.76 -4.94 2.74
C GLU A 281 -15.47 -5.18 3.55
N GLN A 282 -14.96 -6.41 3.56
CA GLN A 282 -13.71 -6.74 4.24
C GLN A 282 -12.50 -6.05 3.58
N LEU A 283 -12.46 -5.96 2.25
CA LEU A 283 -11.45 -5.16 1.54
C LEU A 283 -11.54 -3.67 1.91
N ASN A 284 -12.76 -3.11 2.02
CA ASN A 284 -12.94 -1.74 2.48
C ASN A 284 -12.41 -1.55 3.91
N THR A 285 -12.71 -2.46 4.84
CA THR A 285 -12.18 -2.41 6.20
C THR A 285 -10.65 -2.45 6.21
N TYR A 286 -10.04 -3.31 5.40
CA TYR A 286 -8.60 -3.38 5.23
C TYR A 286 -8.00 -2.03 4.79
N LEU A 287 -8.56 -1.43 3.75
CA LEU A 287 -8.08 -0.15 3.23
C LEU A 287 -8.27 0.99 4.23
N ARG A 288 -9.37 1.01 4.98
CA ARG A 288 -9.60 2.03 6.01
C ARG A 288 -8.62 1.92 7.16
N LEU A 289 -8.32 0.71 7.62
CA LEU A 289 -7.31 0.49 8.66
C LEU A 289 -5.91 0.99 8.25
N LEU A 290 -5.63 1.05 6.96
CA LEU A 290 -4.34 1.55 6.43
C LEU A 290 -4.30 3.06 6.19
N TYR A 291 -5.43 3.69 5.84
CA TYR A 291 -5.45 5.03 5.27
C TYR A 291 -6.41 6.02 5.98
N ASP A 292 -7.19 5.57 6.96
CA ASP A 292 -8.13 6.40 7.70
C ASP A 292 -7.59 6.70 9.11
N ASP A 293 -6.91 7.85 9.23
CA ASP A 293 -6.33 8.32 10.50
C ASP A 293 -7.36 9.02 11.42
N GLY A 294 -8.65 8.98 11.07
CA GLY A 294 -9.76 9.53 11.86
C GLY A 294 -10.16 10.98 11.54
N THR A 295 -11.06 11.54 12.35
CA THR A 295 -11.76 12.81 12.07
C THR A 295 -11.07 14.08 12.58
N GLU A 296 -10.07 13.93 13.44
CA GLU A 296 -9.44 15.05 14.17
C GLU A 296 -8.33 15.76 13.37
N LEU A 297 -8.32 15.55 12.05
CA LEU A 297 -7.27 16.04 11.16
C LEU A 297 -7.78 17.20 10.29
N ASP A 298 -6.84 18.00 9.80
CA ASP A 298 -7.13 19.18 8.96
C ASP A 298 -7.57 18.82 7.53
N TYR A 299 -7.56 17.53 7.20
CA TYR A 299 -8.00 16.96 5.93
C TYR A 299 -9.17 15.99 6.12
N SER A 300 -9.80 15.59 5.01
CA SER A 300 -10.93 14.66 5.03
C SER A 300 -10.46 13.22 5.15
N GLN A 301 -11.28 12.39 5.77
CA GLN A 301 -11.14 10.94 5.69
C GLN A 301 -11.12 10.47 4.22
N PRO A 302 -10.45 9.35 3.91
CA PRO A 302 -10.32 8.86 2.55
C PRO A 302 -11.68 8.50 1.94
N VAL A 303 -11.79 8.70 0.62
CA VAL A 303 -12.91 8.21 -0.19
C VAL A 303 -12.42 7.03 -1.03
N ILE A 304 -13.15 5.92 -1.00
CA ILE A 304 -12.75 4.69 -1.68
C ILE A 304 -13.69 4.43 -2.85
N PHE A 305 -13.12 4.29 -4.04
CA PHE A 305 -13.82 3.97 -5.28
C PHE A 305 -13.50 2.55 -5.73
N SER A 306 -14.48 1.89 -6.34
CA SER A 306 -14.32 0.69 -7.16
C SER A 306 -14.68 1.07 -8.59
N ASN A 307 -13.67 1.18 -9.46
CA ASN A 307 -13.82 1.83 -10.77
C ASN A 307 -14.35 3.26 -10.59
N ASP A 308 -15.48 3.62 -11.22
CA ASP A 308 -16.14 4.93 -11.14
C ASP A 308 -17.26 5.00 -10.09
N GLU A 309 -17.47 3.92 -9.34
CA GLU A 309 -18.49 3.83 -8.29
C GLU A 309 -17.88 3.97 -6.89
N VAL A 310 -18.61 4.62 -5.98
CA VAL A 310 -18.20 4.75 -4.58
C VAL A 310 -18.33 3.39 -3.92
N LEU A 311 -17.22 2.86 -3.41
CA LEU A 311 -17.21 1.66 -2.57
C LEU A 311 -17.49 2.05 -1.11
N SER A 312 -16.90 3.14 -0.64
CA SER A 312 -17.12 3.66 0.71
C SER A 312 -16.81 5.14 0.82
N ILE A 313 -17.61 5.83 1.64
CA ILE A 313 -17.35 7.18 2.15
C ILE A 313 -17.54 7.16 3.67
N SER A 314 -16.75 7.97 4.39
CA SER A 314 -17.02 8.31 5.80
C SER A 314 -17.90 9.54 5.89
#